data_AF-D5BTE1-F1
#
_entry.id   AF-D5BTE1-F1
#
_cell.length_a   1.000
_cell.length_b   1.000
_cell.length_c   1.000
_cell.angle_alpha   90.00
_cell.angle_beta   90.00
_cell.angle_gamma   90.00
#
_symmetry.space_group_name_H-M   'P 1'
#
loop_
_entity.id
_entity.type
_entity.pdbx_description
1 polymer ?
#
loop_
_entity_poly.entity_id
_entity_poly.type
_entity_poly.pdbx_seq_one_letter_code
_entity_poly.pdbx_strand_id
1 'polypeptide(L)'
;MLSDYHIIIDEVPNVCESIQNKHKRSLKEFYIGNGYIEVDENGKVFATEKWDRDHEAVSDTLDEKLYHFSKSGFLYLLDETLFIWVLPTELLTSCRSMTILTFMSQGSLLLPFLEKFNVGVEIERNTEEEEKFRCQAKELITVKTLPNLERFNFTHTGQTKLEGKRATEKKVASALKTLRYGELRGIDLQDVIITCTKSQWQKGNDDRPLSTGFSKGARFFEANWIPNTTRGTNDYAHCSHLVYLYDQYINPYVGRWLGAANRQMSDAYALTELIQWVWRSRIRRVEPITLYIPSPRMRGLFEDWLNTPITSTHPAVSIAA
;
A
#
# COMPACT_ATOMS: atom_id res chain seq x y z
N MET A 1 1.52 29.26 12.01
CA MET A 1 2.48 28.31 11.43
C MET A 1 2.40 27.01 12.22
N LEU A 2 2.74 25.85 11.65
CA LEU A 2 2.60 24.55 12.35
C LEU A 2 3.44 24.45 13.64
N SER A 3 4.40 25.36 13.81
CA SER A 3 5.35 25.46 14.94
C SER A 3 4.72 25.46 16.33
N ASP A 4 3.44 25.82 16.46
CA ASP A 4 2.76 25.87 17.76
C ASP A 4 1.99 24.58 18.10
N TYR A 5 1.93 23.61 17.18
CA TYR A 5 1.10 22.41 17.30
C TYR A 5 1.92 21.15 17.57
N HIS A 6 1.40 20.33 18.47
CA HIS A 6 1.76 18.92 18.60
C HIS A 6 0.84 18.12 17.67
N ILE A 7 1.41 17.45 16.68
CA ILE A 7 0.65 16.69 15.68
C ILE A 7 0.74 15.21 16.03
N ILE A 8 -0.41 14.55 16.12
CA ILE A 8 -0.52 13.11 16.30
C ILE A 8 -1.23 12.54 15.06
N ILE A 9 -0.59 11.60 14.39
CA ILE A 9 -1.15 10.91 13.23
C ILE A 9 -1.43 9.46 13.63
N ASP A 10 -2.67 9.01 13.43
CA ASP A 10 -3.04 7.60 13.52
C ASP A 10 -2.81 6.94 12.15
N GLU A 11 -2.00 5.88 12.12
CA GLU A 11 -1.45 5.21 10.94
C GLU A 11 -0.38 6.04 10.18
N VAL A 12 0.43 5.36 9.35
CA VAL A 12 1.51 6.01 8.60
C VAL A 12 0.94 6.78 7.39
N PRO A 13 1.38 8.02 7.13
CA PRO A 13 1.06 8.71 5.87
C PRO A 13 1.83 8.08 4.70
N ASN A 14 1.26 8.13 3.49
CA ASN A 14 2.05 7.79 2.31
C ASN A 14 3.17 8.83 2.12
N VAL A 15 4.41 8.38 2.04
CA VAL A 15 5.59 9.27 1.99
C VAL A 15 6.16 9.43 0.59
N CYS A 16 5.94 8.46 -0.29
CA CYS A 16 6.34 8.57 -1.68
C CYS A 16 5.57 7.60 -2.59
N GLU A 17 5.37 8.03 -3.83
CA GLU A 17 4.62 7.28 -4.84
C GLU A 17 5.19 7.52 -6.23
N SER A 18 5.19 6.49 -7.08
CA SER A 18 5.55 6.67 -8.49
C SER A 18 4.38 7.33 -9.23
N ILE A 19 4.61 8.50 -9.83
CA ILE A 19 3.56 9.22 -10.57
C ILE A 19 3.49 8.70 -12.00
N GLN A 20 4.57 8.92 -12.76
CA GLN A 20 4.60 8.59 -14.18
C GLN A 20 6.03 8.44 -14.69
N ASN A 21 6.17 7.58 -15.69
CA ASN A 21 7.38 7.46 -16.48
C ASN A 21 7.20 8.26 -17.77
N LYS A 22 8.14 9.16 -18.07
CA LYS A 22 8.22 9.85 -19.35
C LYS A 22 9.41 9.31 -20.11
N HIS A 23 9.27 9.18 -21.43
CA HIS A 23 10.41 8.86 -22.29
C HIS A 23 11.49 9.93 -22.11
N LYS A 24 12.75 9.51 -21.94
CA LYS A 24 13.90 10.38 -21.67
C LYS A 24 13.98 11.59 -22.61
N ARG A 25 13.73 11.34 -23.91
CA ARG A 25 13.70 12.39 -24.94
C ARG A 25 12.61 13.42 -24.68
N SER A 26 11.40 12.97 -24.37
CA SER A 26 10.26 13.87 -24.12
C SER A 26 10.49 14.73 -22.88
N LEU A 27 11.05 14.15 -21.81
CA LEU A 27 11.42 14.92 -20.62
C LEU A 27 12.49 15.98 -20.94
N LYS A 28 13.56 15.57 -21.62
CA LYS A 28 14.65 16.49 -21.98
C LYS A 28 14.23 17.57 -22.97
N GLU A 29 13.45 17.26 -23.99
CA GLU A 29 13.07 18.23 -25.02
C GLU A 29 11.93 19.13 -24.52
N PHE A 30 10.85 18.54 -23.99
CA PHE A 30 9.65 19.32 -23.68
C PHE A 30 9.68 19.99 -22.31
N TYR A 31 10.24 19.36 -21.28
CA TYR A 31 10.21 19.91 -19.92
C TYR A 31 11.48 20.69 -19.59
N ILE A 32 12.65 20.05 -19.71
CA ILE A 32 13.94 20.67 -19.32
C ILE A 32 14.45 21.62 -20.42
N GLY A 33 14.48 21.17 -21.68
CA GLY A 33 15.08 21.90 -22.79
C GLY A 33 14.30 23.17 -23.16
N ASN A 34 12.98 23.13 -23.03
CA ASN A 34 12.14 24.32 -23.13
C ASN A 34 12.13 25.17 -21.84
N GLY A 35 12.80 24.75 -20.77
CA GLY A 35 12.97 25.52 -19.54
C GLY A 35 11.69 25.65 -18.70
N TYR A 36 10.80 24.66 -18.72
CA TYR A 36 9.61 24.66 -17.84
C TYR A 36 9.90 24.06 -16.46
N ILE A 37 10.87 23.14 -16.38
CA ILE A 37 11.36 22.61 -15.09
C ILE A 37 12.86 22.76 -14.95
N GLU A 38 13.30 22.91 -13.72
CA GLU A 38 14.67 22.73 -13.27
C GLU A 38 14.75 21.54 -12.31
N VAL A 39 15.88 20.84 -12.32
CA VAL A 39 16.12 19.69 -11.45
C VAL A 39 17.42 19.92 -10.71
N ASP A 40 17.39 19.83 -9.37
CA ASP A 40 18.59 19.97 -8.55
C ASP A 40 19.48 18.71 -8.56
N GLU A 41 20.62 18.80 -7.88
CA GLU A 41 21.58 17.70 -7.72
C GLU A 41 21.01 16.45 -7.01
N ASN A 42 19.96 16.63 -6.21
CA ASN A 42 19.28 15.56 -5.47
C ASN A 42 18.07 15.00 -6.25
N GLY A 43 17.81 15.52 -7.45
CA GLY A 43 16.71 15.14 -8.31
C GLY A 43 15.39 15.83 -7.97
N LYS A 44 15.34 16.82 -7.07
CA LYS A 44 14.12 17.59 -6.77
C LYS A 44 13.79 18.48 -7.97
N VAL A 45 12.50 18.52 -8.32
CA VAL A 45 12.01 19.20 -9.52
C VAL A 45 11.29 20.49 -9.13
N PHE A 46 11.67 21.59 -9.76
CA PHE A 46 11.10 22.92 -9.57
C PHE A 46 10.45 23.40 -10.88
N ALA A 47 9.24 23.93 -10.79
CA ALA A 47 8.64 24.67 -11.91
C ALA A 47 9.31 26.04 -12.03
N THR A 48 9.66 26.43 -13.24
CA THR A 48 10.26 27.75 -13.52
C THR A 48 9.19 28.83 -13.66
N GLU A 49 9.60 30.10 -13.56
CA GLU A 49 8.72 31.23 -13.86
C GLU A 49 8.15 31.18 -15.28
N LYS A 50 8.84 30.51 -16.21
CA LYS A 50 8.33 30.30 -17.56
C LYS A 50 7.08 29.42 -17.54
N TRP A 51 7.09 28.32 -16.79
CA TRP A 51 5.92 27.48 -16.67
C TRP A 51 4.76 28.23 -15.99
N ASP A 52 5.04 29.07 -14.99
CA ASP A 52 4.00 29.91 -14.38
C ASP A 52 3.30 30.82 -15.41
N ARG A 53 4.08 31.49 -16.27
CA ARG A 53 3.54 32.39 -17.31
C ARG A 53 2.77 31.64 -18.40
N ASP A 54 3.30 30.50 -18.83
CA ASP A 54 2.79 29.76 -19.97
C ASP A 54 1.77 28.67 -19.55
N HIS A 55 1.47 28.54 -18.24
CA HIS A 55 0.74 27.41 -17.64
C HIS A 55 -0.54 27.05 -18.40
N GLU A 56 -1.42 28.03 -18.63
CA GLU A 56 -2.68 27.80 -19.35
C GLU A 56 -2.45 27.40 -20.81
N ALA A 57 -1.48 28.05 -21.47
CA ALA A 57 -1.19 27.86 -22.89
C ALA A 57 -0.57 26.50 -23.23
N VAL A 58 0.08 25.85 -22.26
CA VAL A 58 0.74 24.55 -22.44
C VAL A 58 0.03 23.41 -21.70
N SER A 59 -1.14 23.67 -21.11
CA SER A 59 -1.89 22.72 -20.28
C SER A 59 -2.38 21.46 -21.03
N ASP A 60 -2.52 21.54 -22.35
CA ASP A 60 -2.86 20.40 -23.22
C ASP A 60 -1.66 19.47 -23.52
N THR A 61 -0.45 19.99 -23.31
CA THR A 61 0.81 19.37 -23.72
C THR A 61 1.63 18.92 -22.50
N LEU A 62 1.70 19.76 -21.47
CA LEU A 62 2.39 19.47 -20.22
C LEU A 62 1.41 19.01 -19.16
N ASP A 63 1.89 18.13 -18.28
CA ASP A 63 1.05 17.53 -17.26
C ASP A 63 0.80 18.50 -16.09
N GLU A 64 -0.45 18.92 -15.93
CA GLU A 64 -0.90 19.83 -14.86
C GLU A 64 -0.56 19.30 -13.45
N LYS A 65 -0.57 17.98 -13.24
CA LYS A 65 -0.18 17.40 -11.94
C LYS A 65 1.31 17.62 -11.65
N LEU A 66 2.16 17.52 -12.66
CA LEU A 66 3.60 17.78 -12.49
C LEU A 66 3.87 19.25 -12.19
N TYR A 67 3.12 20.17 -12.78
CA TYR A 67 3.19 21.58 -12.46
C TYR A 67 2.88 21.81 -10.96
N HIS A 68 1.73 21.34 -10.49
CA HIS A 68 1.34 21.53 -9.08
C HIS A 68 2.31 20.87 -8.10
N PHE A 69 2.80 19.66 -8.38
CA PHE A 69 3.75 18.97 -7.50
C PHE A 69 5.12 19.63 -7.47
N SER A 70 5.62 20.12 -8.61
CA SER A 70 6.90 20.83 -8.66
C SER A 70 6.83 22.20 -7.97
N LYS A 71 5.71 22.93 -8.08
CA LYS A 71 5.48 24.18 -7.32
C LYS A 71 5.41 23.96 -5.82
N SER A 72 4.85 22.83 -5.40
CA SER A 72 4.62 22.54 -3.99
C SER A 72 5.83 21.85 -3.32
N GLY A 73 6.88 21.51 -4.08
CA GLY A 73 8.08 20.82 -3.57
C GLY A 73 7.92 19.31 -3.39
N PHE A 74 6.89 18.70 -3.99
CA PHE A 74 6.56 17.28 -3.86
C PHE A 74 7.15 16.40 -4.97
N LEU A 75 7.89 16.97 -5.92
CA LEU A 75 8.28 16.25 -7.14
C LEU A 75 9.78 15.95 -7.19
N TYR A 76 10.12 14.69 -7.44
CA TYR A 76 11.49 14.24 -7.69
C TYR A 76 11.58 13.47 -9.01
N LEU A 77 12.75 13.51 -9.64
CA LEU A 77 13.09 12.81 -10.88
C LEU A 77 14.15 11.74 -10.60
N LEU A 78 13.77 10.48 -10.81
CA LEU A 78 14.66 9.31 -10.73
C LEU A 78 15.09 8.86 -12.14
N ASP A 79 16.37 8.54 -12.29
CA ASP A 79 16.96 7.95 -13.51
C ASP A 79 16.64 8.76 -14.80
N GLU A 80 16.53 10.09 -14.71
CA GLU A 80 16.17 11.02 -15.80
C GLU A 80 14.87 10.67 -16.56
N THR A 81 13.97 9.86 -15.97
CA THR A 81 12.80 9.33 -16.69
C THR A 81 11.56 9.20 -15.82
N LEU A 82 11.72 8.96 -14.52
CA LEU A 82 10.60 8.65 -13.64
C LEU A 82 10.34 9.77 -12.64
N PHE A 83 9.11 10.31 -12.67
CA PHE A 83 8.65 11.23 -11.65
C PHE A 83 8.11 10.49 -10.44
N ILE A 84 8.54 10.92 -9.26
CA ILE A 84 8.15 10.40 -7.96
C ILE A 84 7.53 11.55 -7.17
N TRP A 85 6.33 11.32 -6.66
CA TRP A 85 5.72 12.16 -5.64
C TRP A 85 6.38 11.84 -4.30
N VAL A 86 6.73 12.87 -3.54
CA VAL A 86 7.45 12.78 -2.27
C VAL A 86 6.83 13.76 -1.30
N LEU A 87 6.51 13.29 -0.10
CA LEU A 87 6.04 14.15 0.97
C LEU A 87 7.15 15.14 1.38
N PRO A 88 6.93 16.47 1.40
CA PRO A 88 7.90 17.43 1.89
C PRO A 88 8.18 17.18 3.37
N THR A 89 9.46 17.08 3.73
CA THR A 89 9.88 16.81 5.11
C THR A 89 9.52 17.96 6.03
N GLU A 90 9.35 19.17 5.51
CA GLU A 90 8.88 20.35 6.22
C GLU A 90 7.51 20.10 6.87
N LEU A 91 6.65 19.26 6.28
CA LEU A 91 5.37 18.89 6.90
C LEU A 91 5.56 18.02 8.15
N LEU A 92 6.68 17.33 8.25
CA LEU A 92 7.03 16.46 9.38
C LEU A 92 7.86 17.20 10.45
N THR A 93 8.61 18.23 10.04
CA THR A 93 9.60 18.90 10.91
C THR A 93 9.22 20.32 11.33
N SER A 94 8.25 20.97 10.67
CA SER A 94 7.88 22.37 11.00
C SER A 94 6.96 22.50 12.21
N CYS A 95 6.45 21.40 12.74
CA CYS A 95 5.57 21.40 13.92
C CYS A 95 6.37 21.36 15.23
N ARG A 96 5.71 21.66 16.36
CA ARG A 96 6.35 21.59 17.69
C ARG A 96 6.81 20.18 18.03
N SER A 97 5.99 19.19 17.72
CA SER A 97 6.37 17.78 17.74
C SER A 97 5.43 16.98 16.84
N MET A 98 5.93 15.83 16.36
CA MET A 98 5.15 14.88 15.58
C MET A 98 5.22 13.50 16.20
N THR A 99 4.07 12.89 16.42
CA THR A 99 3.94 11.51 16.88
C THR A 99 3.13 10.73 15.85
N ILE A 100 3.73 9.69 15.27
CA ILE A 100 3.07 8.82 14.29
C ILE A 100 2.81 7.48 14.97
N LEU A 101 1.54 7.19 15.22
CA LEU A 101 1.10 5.94 15.83
C LEU A 101 0.93 4.91 14.72
N THR A 102 1.82 3.93 14.66
CA THR A 102 1.76 2.90 13.63
C THR A 102 2.16 1.54 14.14
N PHE A 103 1.39 0.54 13.74
CA PHE A 103 1.71 -0.85 14.02
C PHE A 103 2.81 -1.33 13.07
N MET A 104 3.86 -1.95 13.62
CA MET A 104 5.03 -2.46 12.89
C MET A 104 5.73 -1.40 12.00
N SER A 105 6.17 -0.31 12.63
CA SER A 105 6.91 0.77 11.96
C SER A 105 8.12 0.29 11.13
N GLN A 106 8.72 -0.86 11.46
CA GLN A 106 9.85 -1.45 10.72
C GLN A 106 9.47 -1.87 9.28
N GLY A 107 8.21 -2.21 9.02
CA GLY A 107 7.74 -2.51 7.67
C GLY A 107 7.29 -1.27 6.90
N SER A 108 7.26 -0.11 7.54
CA SER A 108 6.79 1.13 6.93
C SER A 108 7.84 1.75 6.02
N LEU A 109 7.41 2.25 4.86
CA LEU A 109 8.26 3.06 3.98
C LEU A 109 8.64 4.42 4.59
N LEU A 110 7.98 4.82 5.69
CA LEU A 110 8.30 6.03 6.43
C LEU A 110 9.73 6.01 6.98
N LEU A 111 10.21 4.88 7.54
CA LEU A 111 11.55 4.85 8.14
C LEU A 111 12.67 5.04 7.10
N PRO A 112 12.71 4.28 5.98
CA PRO A 112 13.69 4.56 4.92
C PRO A 112 13.56 5.96 4.33
N PHE A 113 12.36 6.53 4.30
CA PHE A 113 12.14 7.91 3.86
C PHE A 113 12.78 8.92 4.81
N LEU A 114 12.57 8.78 6.13
CA LEU A 114 13.15 9.68 7.13
C LEU A 114 14.68 9.55 7.17
N GLU A 115 15.20 8.34 7.07
CA GLU A 115 16.64 8.07 6.93
C GLU A 115 17.23 8.76 5.70
N LYS A 116 16.58 8.64 4.53
CA LYS A 116 17.04 9.27 3.29
C LYS A 116 17.18 10.79 3.39
N PHE A 117 16.31 11.45 4.16
CA PHE A 117 16.34 12.89 4.38
C PHE A 117 17.05 13.32 5.66
N ASN A 118 17.70 12.39 6.37
CA ASN A 118 18.38 12.64 7.64
C ASN A 118 17.45 13.29 8.69
N VAL A 119 16.18 12.88 8.72
CA VAL A 119 15.21 13.30 9.74
C VAL A 119 15.34 12.35 10.92
N GLY A 120 15.82 12.87 12.05
CA GLY A 120 15.96 12.11 13.29
C GLY A 120 14.61 11.64 13.83
N VAL A 121 14.56 10.38 14.28
CA VAL A 121 13.35 9.77 14.84
C VAL A 121 13.66 9.04 16.14
N GLU A 122 12.75 9.16 17.09
CA GLU A 122 12.70 8.31 18.28
C GLU A 122 11.62 7.24 18.06
N ILE A 123 12.01 5.98 18.23
CA ILE A 123 11.09 4.85 18.06
C ILE A 123 10.75 4.28 19.44
N GLU A 124 9.58 4.62 19.93
CA GLU A 124 9.01 4.02 21.14
C GLU A 124 8.26 2.73 20.79
N ARG A 125 8.50 1.67 21.56
CA ARG A 125 7.82 0.37 21.40
C ARG A 125 7.51 -0.24 22.75
N ASN A 126 6.39 -0.95 22.82
CA ASN A 126 6.02 -1.76 23.98
C ASN A 126 5.90 -3.23 23.55
N THR A 127 6.97 -3.99 23.77
CA THR A 127 7.04 -5.41 23.40
C THR A 127 5.99 -6.26 24.10
N GLU A 128 5.62 -5.92 25.34
CA GLU A 128 4.60 -6.67 26.08
C GLU A 128 3.22 -6.51 25.44
N GLU A 129 2.85 -5.29 25.07
CA GLU A 129 1.60 -5.01 24.36
C GLU A 129 1.59 -5.58 22.94
N GLU A 130 2.71 -5.52 22.22
CA GLU A 130 2.85 -6.16 20.91
C GLU A 130 2.66 -7.69 21.03
N GLU A 131 3.21 -8.33 22.06
CA GLU A 131 3.09 -9.76 22.29
C GLU A 131 1.66 -10.16 22.70
N LYS A 132 0.99 -9.36 23.55
CA LYS A 132 -0.44 -9.53 23.87
C LYS A 132 -1.30 -9.44 22.62
N PHE A 133 -1.04 -8.45 21.78
CA PHE A 133 -1.72 -8.25 20.50
C PHE A 133 -1.55 -9.46 19.58
N ARG A 134 -0.31 -9.98 19.43
CA ARG A 134 -0.02 -11.18 18.64
C ARG A 134 -0.69 -12.43 19.20
N CYS A 135 -0.67 -12.62 20.53
CA CYS A 135 -1.34 -13.75 21.18
C CYS A 135 -2.86 -13.72 20.93
N GLN A 136 -3.51 -12.57 21.10
CA GLN A 136 -4.93 -12.40 20.78
C GLN A 136 -5.21 -12.68 19.30
N ALA A 137 -4.35 -12.19 18.39
CA ALA A 137 -4.45 -12.49 16.97
C ALA A 137 -4.42 -14.00 16.70
N LYS A 138 -3.50 -14.72 17.34
CA LYS A 138 -3.35 -16.17 17.19
C LYS A 138 -4.59 -16.93 17.66
N GLU A 139 -5.26 -16.47 18.71
CA GLU A 139 -6.49 -17.09 19.22
C GLU A 139 -7.70 -16.80 18.32
N LEU A 140 -7.78 -15.60 17.75
CA LEU A 140 -8.94 -15.16 16.97
C LEU A 140 -8.86 -15.51 15.49
N ILE A 141 -7.67 -15.70 14.91
CA ILE A 141 -7.51 -15.87 13.46
C ILE A 141 -7.35 -17.34 13.09
N THR A 142 -8.29 -17.84 12.30
CA THR A 142 -8.12 -19.10 11.56
C THR A 142 -7.56 -18.81 10.17
N VAL A 143 -6.30 -19.15 9.93
CA VAL A 143 -5.65 -19.02 8.61
C VAL A 143 -5.95 -20.25 7.76
N LYS A 144 -6.37 -20.03 6.51
CA LYS A 144 -6.64 -21.07 5.51
C LYS A 144 -6.03 -20.72 4.17
N THR A 145 -5.87 -21.72 3.32
CA THR A 145 -5.51 -21.54 1.91
C THR A 145 -6.67 -21.91 0.99
N LEU A 146 -6.56 -21.56 -0.28
CA LEU A 146 -7.39 -22.09 -1.36
C LEU A 146 -6.48 -22.89 -2.28
N PRO A 147 -6.36 -24.23 -2.13
CA PRO A 147 -5.33 -25.04 -2.80
C PRO A 147 -5.26 -24.85 -4.32
N ASN A 148 -6.43 -24.71 -4.96
CA ASN A 148 -6.53 -24.48 -6.40
C ASN A 148 -5.93 -23.15 -6.87
N LEU A 149 -5.72 -22.22 -5.94
CA LEU A 149 -5.23 -20.87 -6.20
C LEU A 149 -3.74 -20.67 -5.86
N GLU A 150 -3.09 -21.59 -5.14
CA GLU A 150 -1.70 -21.41 -4.69
C GLU A 150 -0.68 -21.26 -5.83
N ARG A 151 -0.99 -21.86 -6.99
CA ARG A 151 -0.15 -21.78 -8.19
C ARG A 151 -0.26 -20.45 -8.96
N PHE A 152 -1.19 -19.57 -8.58
CA PHE A 152 -1.39 -18.31 -9.29
C PHE A 152 -0.50 -17.21 -8.73
N ASN A 153 0.08 -16.42 -9.64
CA ASN A 153 0.85 -15.25 -9.26
C ASN A 153 -0.11 -14.08 -8.99
N PHE A 154 -0.33 -13.80 -7.69
CA PHE A 154 -1.19 -12.71 -7.22
C PHE A 154 -0.45 -11.38 -7.01
N THR A 155 0.75 -11.19 -7.55
CA THR A 155 1.34 -9.84 -7.61
C THR A 155 0.47 -8.88 -8.42
N HIS A 156 0.56 -7.57 -8.17
CA HIS A 156 -0.13 -6.56 -8.98
C HIS A 156 0.06 -6.82 -10.49
N THR A 157 1.32 -6.89 -10.93
CA THR A 157 1.69 -7.16 -12.33
C THR A 157 1.22 -8.54 -12.81
N GLY A 158 1.25 -9.55 -11.94
CA GLY A 158 0.73 -10.89 -12.23
C GLY A 158 -0.76 -10.83 -12.56
N GLN A 159 -1.55 -10.18 -11.73
CA GLN A 159 -2.99 -10.01 -11.92
C GLN A 159 -3.35 -9.12 -13.12
N THR A 160 -2.63 -8.01 -13.35
CA THR A 160 -2.83 -7.17 -14.55
C THR A 160 -2.57 -7.98 -15.83
N LYS A 161 -1.54 -8.84 -15.86
CA LYS A 161 -1.27 -9.72 -17.00
C LYS A 161 -2.33 -10.80 -17.23
N LEU A 162 -3.22 -11.02 -16.26
CA LEU A 162 -4.35 -11.94 -16.37
C LEU A 162 -5.61 -11.26 -16.90
N GLU A 163 -5.64 -9.94 -16.99
CA GLU A 163 -6.80 -9.18 -17.44
C GLU A 163 -7.16 -9.58 -18.88
N GLY A 164 -8.40 -9.97 -19.09
CA GLY A 164 -8.91 -10.46 -20.37
C GLY A 164 -8.58 -11.93 -20.67
N LYS A 165 -7.78 -12.61 -19.84
CA LYS A 165 -7.49 -14.05 -19.97
C LYS A 165 -8.62 -14.88 -19.35
N ARG A 166 -9.75 -14.91 -20.04
CA ARG A 166 -11.02 -15.54 -19.59
C ARG A 166 -10.87 -16.94 -19.01
N ALA A 167 -10.01 -17.79 -19.57
CA ALA A 167 -9.81 -19.15 -19.07
C ALA A 167 -9.19 -19.18 -17.67
N THR A 168 -8.24 -18.28 -17.40
CA THR A 168 -7.59 -18.14 -16.09
C THR A 168 -8.50 -17.44 -15.10
N GLU A 169 -9.14 -16.34 -15.49
CA GLU A 169 -10.12 -15.63 -14.66
C GLU A 169 -11.23 -16.58 -14.19
N LYS A 170 -11.74 -17.45 -15.08
CA LYS A 170 -12.72 -18.50 -14.74
C LYS A 170 -12.21 -19.48 -13.70
N LYS A 171 -10.93 -19.81 -13.65
CA LYS A 171 -10.37 -20.71 -12.62
C LYS A 171 -10.41 -20.05 -11.25
N VAL A 172 -10.04 -18.77 -11.17
CA VAL A 172 -10.14 -17.98 -9.93
C VAL A 172 -11.59 -17.83 -9.49
N ALA A 173 -12.47 -17.41 -10.41
CA ALA A 173 -13.90 -17.28 -10.15
C ALA A 173 -14.54 -18.61 -9.71
N SER A 174 -14.11 -19.75 -10.29
CA SER A 174 -14.61 -21.07 -9.89
C SER A 174 -14.16 -21.45 -8.48
N ALA A 175 -12.92 -21.13 -8.09
CA ALA A 175 -12.45 -21.37 -6.73
C ALA A 175 -13.22 -20.51 -5.72
N LEU A 176 -13.48 -19.23 -6.03
CA LEU A 176 -14.31 -18.34 -5.20
C LEU A 176 -15.76 -18.83 -5.12
N LYS A 177 -16.31 -19.36 -6.22
CA LYS A 177 -17.63 -19.99 -6.24
C LYS A 177 -17.67 -21.23 -5.35
N THR A 178 -16.65 -22.08 -5.39
CA THR A 178 -16.54 -23.24 -4.50
C THR A 178 -16.45 -22.80 -3.04
N LEU A 179 -15.66 -21.77 -2.73
CA LEU A 179 -15.59 -21.19 -1.40
C LEU A 179 -16.97 -20.68 -0.92
N ARG A 180 -17.69 -19.96 -1.79
CA ARG A 180 -19.04 -19.44 -1.53
C ARG A 180 -20.04 -20.53 -1.15
N TYR A 181 -20.06 -21.62 -1.93
CA TYR A 181 -21.03 -22.70 -1.73
C TYR A 181 -20.59 -23.76 -0.72
N GLY A 182 -19.30 -23.75 -0.34
CA GLY A 182 -18.70 -24.61 0.67
C GLY A 182 -18.62 -23.91 2.02
N GLU A 183 -17.43 -23.44 2.39
CA GLU A 183 -17.15 -22.92 3.73
C GLU A 183 -17.92 -21.65 4.07
N LEU A 184 -18.31 -20.83 3.08
CA LEU A 184 -19.11 -19.62 3.30
C LEU A 184 -20.62 -19.86 3.15
N ARG A 185 -21.07 -21.11 3.18
CA ARG A 185 -22.49 -21.45 3.07
C ARG A 185 -23.25 -20.88 4.27
N GLY A 186 -24.22 -19.99 4.00
CA GLY A 186 -25.04 -19.35 5.02
C GLY A 186 -24.47 -18.04 5.57
N ILE A 187 -23.30 -17.61 5.10
CA ILE A 187 -22.69 -16.32 5.44
C ILE A 187 -23.18 -15.25 4.45
N ASP A 188 -23.52 -14.05 4.92
CA ASP A 188 -23.80 -12.93 4.01
C ASP A 188 -22.51 -12.50 3.30
N LEU A 189 -22.56 -12.19 2.00
CA LEU A 189 -21.37 -11.66 1.32
C LEU A 189 -20.95 -10.30 1.89
N GLN A 190 -21.89 -9.54 2.46
CA GLN A 190 -21.56 -8.30 3.17
C GLN A 190 -20.71 -8.56 4.42
N ASP A 191 -20.65 -9.77 4.96
CA ASP A 191 -19.74 -10.12 6.05
C ASP A 191 -18.36 -10.62 5.55
N VAL A 192 -18.09 -10.51 4.24
CA VAL A 192 -16.85 -10.98 3.60
C VAL A 192 -16.08 -9.81 3.02
N ILE A 193 -14.79 -9.70 3.39
CA ILE A 193 -13.85 -8.78 2.74
C ILE A 193 -13.00 -9.56 1.74
N ILE A 194 -12.75 -8.99 0.57
CA ILE A 194 -11.83 -9.54 -0.42
C ILE A 194 -10.92 -8.47 -1.00
N THR A 195 -9.68 -8.83 -1.30
CA THR A 195 -8.77 -7.92 -2.01
C THR A 195 -8.08 -8.63 -3.18
N CYS A 196 -7.94 -7.89 -4.27
CA CYS A 196 -7.25 -8.21 -5.52
C CYS A 196 -7.08 -6.90 -6.31
N THR A 197 -6.48 -6.91 -7.51
CA THR A 197 -6.44 -5.68 -8.32
C THR A 197 -7.84 -5.20 -8.70
N LYS A 198 -8.06 -3.88 -8.71
CA LYS A 198 -9.38 -3.27 -9.02
C LYS A 198 -9.91 -3.78 -10.36
N SER A 199 -9.07 -3.82 -11.40
CA SER A 199 -9.45 -4.27 -12.74
C SER A 199 -9.87 -5.74 -12.82
N GLN A 200 -9.47 -6.57 -11.84
CA GLN A 200 -9.92 -7.96 -11.72
C GLN A 200 -11.20 -8.12 -10.91
N TRP A 201 -11.62 -7.12 -10.14
CA TRP A 201 -12.85 -7.22 -9.34
C TRP A 201 -14.00 -6.44 -9.94
N GLN A 202 -13.78 -5.16 -10.25
CA GLN A 202 -14.83 -4.24 -10.67
C GLN A 202 -14.35 -3.27 -11.75
N LYS A 203 -15.30 -2.82 -12.57
CA LYS A 203 -15.11 -1.79 -13.60
C LYS A 203 -16.30 -0.83 -13.60
N GLY A 204 -16.16 0.30 -14.27
CA GLY A 204 -17.17 1.36 -14.31
C GLY A 204 -16.93 2.40 -13.23
N ASN A 205 -17.93 3.26 -12.99
CA ASN A 205 -17.87 4.29 -11.95
C ASN A 205 -18.05 3.65 -10.56
N ASP A 206 -17.45 4.25 -9.54
CA ASP A 206 -17.47 3.77 -8.16
C ASP A 206 -18.90 3.76 -7.58
N ASP A 207 -19.80 4.62 -8.07
CA ASP A 207 -21.22 4.63 -7.67
C ASP A 207 -22.03 3.43 -8.17
N ARG A 208 -21.58 2.79 -9.27
CA ARG A 208 -22.28 1.68 -9.92
C ARG A 208 -21.27 0.67 -10.48
N PRO A 209 -20.58 -0.06 -9.59
CA PRO A 209 -19.53 -0.98 -10.00
C PRO A 209 -20.14 -2.19 -10.73
N LEU A 210 -19.48 -2.61 -11.80
CA LEU A 210 -19.84 -3.80 -12.56
C LEU A 210 -18.79 -4.89 -12.37
N SER A 211 -19.26 -6.12 -12.15
CA SER A 211 -18.37 -7.28 -12.04
C SER A 211 -17.50 -7.48 -13.30
N THR A 212 -16.25 -7.90 -13.07
CA THR A 212 -15.27 -8.20 -14.11
C THR A 212 -14.30 -9.28 -13.60
N GLY A 213 -13.39 -9.74 -14.46
CA GLY A 213 -12.28 -10.62 -14.07
C GLY A 213 -12.68 -11.77 -13.12
N PHE A 214 -12.09 -11.78 -11.94
CA PHE A 214 -12.26 -12.77 -10.87
C PHE A 214 -13.66 -12.78 -10.25
N SER A 215 -14.34 -11.65 -10.19
CA SER A 215 -15.69 -11.58 -9.60
C SER A 215 -16.76 -12.10 -10.58
N LYS A 216 -16.49 -12.02 -11.88
CA LYS A 216 -17.43 -12.41 -12.93
C LYS A 216 -17.70 -13.92 -12.91
N GLY A 217 -18.95 -14.28 -12.63
CA GLY A 217 -19.39 -15.67 -12.56
C GLY A 217 -19.01 -16.41 -11.27
N ALA A 218 -18.31 -15.75 -10.34
CA ALA A 218 -18.00 -16.29 -9.02
C ALA A 218 -19.23 -16.35 -8.10
N ARG A 219 -20.29 -15.56 -8.40
CA ARG A 219 -21.42 -15.29 -7.48
C ARG A 219 -20.92 -14.80 -6.11
N PHE A 220 -19.90 -13.95 -6.17
CA PHE A 220 -19.15 -13.43 -5.01
C PHE A 220 -19.08 -11.90 -5.02
N PHE A 221 -19.66 -11.25 -6.04
CA PHE A 221 -19.42 -9.82 -6.31
C PHE A 221 -20.01 -8.89 -5.24
N GLU A 222 -21.00 -9.35 -4.49
CA GLU A 222 -21.56 -8.58 -3.37
C GLU A 222 -20.63 -8.53 -2.15
N ALA A 223 -19.51 -9.26 -2.16
CA ALA A 223 -18.51 -9.15 -1.10
C ALA A 223 -17.85 -7.76 -1.11
N ASN A 224 -17.43 -7.31 0.06
CA ASN A 224 -16.73 -6.05 0.23
C ASN A 224 -15.33 -6.14 -0.38
N TRP A 225 -15.18 -5.65 -1.60
CA TRP A 225 -13.85 -5.45 -2.15
C TRP A 225 -13.25 -4.17 -1.62
N ILE A 226 -12.08 -4.29 -1.01
CA ILE A 226 -11.31 -3.13 -0.54
C ILE A 226 -9.86 -3.24 -1.05
N PRO A 227 -9.24 -2.13 -1.47
CA PRO A 227 -7.81 -2.10 -1.75
C PRO A 227 -6.99 -2.69 -0.59
N ASN A 228 -5.89 -3.38 -0.89
CA ASN A 228 -5.01 -3.93 0.14
C ASN A 228 -4.28 -2.84 0.94
N THR A 229 -4.30 -1.60 0.45
CA THR A 229 -3.75 -0.39 1.09
C THR A 229 -4.81 0.42 1.84
N THR A 230 -6.00 -0.13 2.08
CA THR A 230 -7.11 0.59 2.74
C THR A 230 -6.77 0.88 4.21
N ARG A 231 -6.81 2.16 4.57
CA ARG A 231 -6.45 2.72 5.87
C ARG A 231 -7.61 3.52 6.48
N GLY A 232 -7.64 3.69 7.80
CA GLY A 232 -8.56 4.61 8.49
C GLY A 232 -10.07 4.42 8.30
N THR A 233 -10.62 3.22 8.07
CA THR A 233 -12.09 2.97 8.00
C THR A 233 -12.57 1.92 8.99
N ASN A 234 -13.80 2.11 9.50
CA ASN A 234 -14.54 1.19 10.37
C ASN A 234 -15.69 0.46 9.68
N ASP A 235 -15.94 0.73 8.39
CA ASP A 235 -17.14 0.26 7.68
C ASP A 235 -17.24 -1.27 7.64
N TYR A 236 -16.10 -1.95 7.68
CA TYR A 236 -15.99 -3.40 7.54
C TYR A 236 -15.75 -4.14 8.87
N ALA A 237 -15.86 -3.45 10.01
CA ALA A 237 -15.60 -4.04 11.33
C ALA A 237 -16.64 -5.11 11.76
N HIS A 238 -17.64 -5.39 10.92
CA HIS A 238 -18.59 -6.49 11.10
C HIS A 238 -18.16 -7.76 10.36
N CYS A 239 -17.30 -7.65 9.35
CA CYS A 239 -16.94 -8.75 8.48
C CYS A 239 -16.16 -9.85 9.21
N SER A 240 -16.55 -11.11 8.98
CA SER A 240 -16.02 -12.28 9.67
C SER A 240 -15.09 -13.16 8.82
N HIS A 241 -15.16 -13.03 7.49
CA HIS A 241 -14.34 -13.80 6.56
C HIS A 241 -13.57 -12.89 5.63
N LEU A 242 -12.31 -13.23 5.38
CA LEU A 242 -11.39 -12.42 4.62
C LEU A 242 -10.73 -13.26 3.53
N VAL A 243 -10.67 -12.75 2.30
CA VAL A 243 -10.01 -13.41 1.18
C VAL A 243 -8.92 -12.51 0.60
N TYR A 244 -7.66 -12.84 0.87
CA TYR A 244 -6.50 -12.04 0.48
C TYR A 244 -5.85 -12.59 -0.81
N LEU A 245 -6.33 -12.15 -1.96
CA LEU A 245 -5.78 -12.52 -3.28
C LEU A 245 -4.70 -11.53 -3.72
N TYR A 246 -3.66 -11.37 -2.91
CA TYR A 246 -2.55 -10.49 -3.23
C TYR A 246 -1.21 -11.11 -2.81
N ASP A 247 -0.17 -10.88 -3.61
CA ASP A 247 1.23 -11.13 -3.25
C ASP A 247 1.96 -9.78 -3.25
N GLN A 248 2.11 -9.17 -2.07
CA GLN A 248 2.42 -7.74 -1.92
C GLN A 248 3.93 -7.46 -1.92
N TYR A 249 4.40 -6.53 -2.75
CA TYR A 249 5.80 -6.09 -2.76
C TYR A 249 5.86 -4.57 -2.77
N ILE A 250 6.97 -4.02 -2.29
CA ILE A 250 7.26 -2.60 -2.46
C ILE A 250 7.33 -2.30 -3.97
N ASN A 251 6.76 -1.16 -4.38
CA ASN A 251 6.91 -0.70 -5.75
C ASN A 251 8.44 -0.59 -6.08
N PRO A 252 8.95 -1.28 -7.10
CA PRO A 252 10.39 -1.34 -7.36
C PRO A 252 11.06 0.02 -7.54
N TYR A 253 10.34 1.01 -8.07
CA TYR A 253 10.86 2.36 -8.23
C TYR A 253 10.90 3.12 -6.92
N VAL A 254 9.86 2.99 -6.10
CA VAL A 254 9.82 3.57 -4.75
C VAL A 254 10.91 2.95 -3.89
N GLY A 255 11.04 1.63 -3.89
CA GLY A 255 12.08 0.92 -3.16
C GLY A 255 13.48 1.32 -3.60
N ARG A 256 13.72 1.50 -4.90
CA ARG A 256 15.01 1.98 -5.42
C ARG A 256 15.30 3.41 -4.96
N TRP A 257 14.32 4.30 -5.09
CA TRP A 257 14.49 5.70 -4.71
C TRP A 257 14.78 5.87 -3.21
N LEU A 258 14.11 5.08 -2.37
CA LEU A 258 14.33 5.03 -0.92
C LEU A 258 15.60 4.27 -0.49
N GLY A 259 16.29 3.56 -1.38
CA GLY A 259 17.36 2.63 -0.98
C GLY A 259 16.85 1.40 -0.20
N ALA A 260 15.53 1.16 -0.22
CA ALA A 260 14.82 0.13 0.53
C ALA A 260 14.52 -1.14 -0.31
N ALA A 261 15.14 -1.28 -1.48
CA ALA A 261 14.93 -2.39 -2.42
C ALA A 261 15.65 -3.68 -1.98
N ASN A 262 15.33 -4.19 -0.79
CA ASN A 262 15.84 -5.47 -0.31
C ASN A 262 14.68 -6.39 0.14
N ARG A 263 14.96 -7.70 0.21
CA ARG A 263 13.95 -8.71 0.51
C ARG A 263 13.37 -8.56 1.91
N GLN A 264 14.21 -8.29 2.91
CA GLN A 264 13.78 -8.17 4.31
C GLN A 264 12.77 -7.03 4.46
N MET A 265 13.07 -5.87 3.89
CA MET A 265 12.17 -4.71 3.88
C MET A 265 10.90 -4.98 3.10
N SER A 266 11.00 -5.66 1.94
CA SER A 266 9.80 -6.02 1.16
C SER A 266 8.89 -7.00 1.88
N ASP A 267 9.43 -7.96 2.62
CA ASP A 267 8.66 -8.93 3.40
C ASP A 267 8.03 -8.26 4.64
N ALA A 268 8.77 -7.37 5.33
CA ALA A 268 8.25 -6.58 6.45
C ALA A 268 7.12 -5.63 6.02
N TYR A 269 7.28 -4.95 4.88
CA TYR A 269 6.23 -4.11 4.27
C TYR A 269 4.98 -4.94 3.94
N ALA A 270 5.16 -6.08 3.28
CA ALA A 270 4.06 -6.95 2.91
C ALA A 270 3.25 -7.45 4.11
N LEU A 271 3.94 -7.87 5.18
CA LEU A 271 3.32 -8.30 6.43
C LEU A 271 2.56 -7.15 7.12
N THR A 272 3.16 -5.95 7.17
CA THR A 272 2.54 -4.78 7.80
C THR A 272 1.23 -4.38 7.11
N GLU A 273 1.24 -4.30 5.78
CA GLU A 273 0.03 -4.01 5.00
C GLU A 273 -1.04 -5.09 5.17
N LEU A 274 -0.64 -6.37 5.20
CA LEU A 274 -1.57 -7.47 5.42
C LEU A 274 -2.22 -7.38 6.81
N ILE A 275 -1.46 -7.13 7.87
CA ILE A 275 -2.03 -7.00 9.23
C ILE A 275 -3.00 -5.81 9.30
N GLN A 276 -2.62 -4.66 8.76
CA GLN A 276 -3.51 -3.49 8.71
C GLN A 276 -4.82 -3.80 7.98
N TRP A 277 -4.73 -4.50 6.84
CA TRP A 277 -5.90 -4.92 6.07
C TRP A 277 -6.78 -5.92 6.84
N VAL A 278 -6.18 -6.89 7.53
CA VAL A 278 -6.90 -7.86 8.38
C VAL A 278 -7.66 -7.15 9.50
N TRP A 279 -7.08 -6.09 10.09
CA TRP A 279 -7.71 -5.29 11.15
C TRP A 279 -8.81 -4.33 10.67
N ARG A 280 -9.19 -4.38 9.40
CA ARG A 280 -10.45 -3.77 8.92
C ARG A 280 -11.67 -4.64 9.23
N SER A 281 -11.46 -5.90 9.61
CA SER A 281 -12.52 -6.85 9.95
C SER A 281 -12.93 -6.81 11.43
N ARG A 282 -13.84 -7.70 11.83
CA ARG A 282 -14.33 -7.81 13.21
C ARG A 282 -13.29 -8.21 14.25
N ILE A 283 -12.08 -8.62 13.85
CA ILE A 283 -10.99 -8.84 14.81
C ILE A 283 -10.67 -7.59 15.65
N ARG A 284 -10.93 -6.40 15.12
CA ARG A 284 -10.81 -5.13 15.86
C ARG A 284 -11.76 -5.06 17.07
N ARG A 285 -12.86 -5.81 17.03
CA ARG A 285 -13.83 -5.98 18.12
C ARG A 285 -13.53 -7.21 19.00
N VAL A 286 -12.35 -7.80 18.86
CA VAL A 286 -11.93 -9.02 19.57
C VAL A 286 -12.82 -10.22 19.20
N GLU A 287 -13.30 -10.26 17.95
CA GLU A 287 -14.14 -11.34 17.43
C GLU A 287 -13.36 -12.26 16.47
N PRO A 288 -13.60 -13.58 16.48
CA PRO A 288 -12.84 -14.52 15.64
C PRO A 288 -13.05 -14.29 14.14
N ILE A 289 -12.04 -14.52 13.31
CA ILE A 289 -12.15 -14.42 11.84
C ILE A 289 -11.57 -15.63 11.14
N THR A 290 -12.01 -15.87 9.90
CA THR A 290 -11.34 -16.81 8.99
C THR A 290 -10.68 -16.05 7.85
N LEU A 291 -9.37 -16.22 7.69
CA LEU A 291 -8.54 -15.53 6.71
C LEU A 291 -7.99 -16.51 5.67
N TYR A 292 -8.44 -16.37 4.42
CA TYR A 292 -7.97 -17.16 3.29
C TYR A 292 -6.82 -16.44 2.57
N ILE A 293 -5.62 -17.02 2.58
CA ILE A 293 -4.43 -16.49 1.91
C ILE A 293 -3.89 -17.55 0.93
N PRO A 294 -4.21 -17.47 -0.37
CA PRO A 294 -3.71 -18.44 -1.33
C PRO A 294 -2.24 -18.28 -1.69
N SER A 295 -1.67 -17.07 -1.59
CA SER A 295 -0.24 -16.86 -1.86
C SER A 295 0.59 -17.57 -0.78
N PRO A 296 1.43 -18.58 -1.12
CA PRO A 296 2.23 -19.29 -0.13
C PRO A 296 3.20 -18.38 0.61
N ARG A 297 3.77 -17.37 -0.08
CA ARG A 297 4.68 -16.40 0.55
C ARG A 297 3.95 -15.56 1.59
N MET A 298 2.83 -14.93 1.22
CA MET A 298 2.07 -14.08 2.14
C MET A 298 1.52 -14.87 3.33
N ARG A 299 1.06 -16.10 3.07
CA ARG A 299 0.58 -17.00 4.10
C ARG A 299 1.70 -17.37 5.07
N GLY A 300 2.89 -17.72 4.56
CA GLY A 300 4.08 -17.97 5.37
C GLY A 300 4.46 -16.78 6.24
N LEU A 301 4.56 -15.58 5.66
CA LEU A 301 4.86 -14.36 6.44
C LEU A 301 3.88 -14.13 7.59
N PHE A 302 2.58 -14.34 7.35
CA PHE A 302 1.55 -14.14 8.34
C PHE A 302 1.52 -15.25 9.41
N GLU A 303 1.66 -16.50 9.00
CA GLU A 303 1.75 -17.66 9.91
C GLU A 303 3.02 -17.59 10.77
N ASP A 304 4.15 -17.18 10.21
CA ASP A 304 5.41 -16.98 10.92
C ASP A 304 5.24 -15.89 11.99
N TRP A 305 4.62 -14.75 11.64
CA TRP A 305 4.29 -13.70 12.61
C TRP A 305 3.36 -14.19 13.71
N LEU A 306 2.29 -14.91 13.38
CA LEU A 306 1.38 -15.46 14.38
C LEU A 306 2.04 -16.44 15.33
N ASN A 307 3.06 -17.19 14.88
CA ASN A 307 3.65 -18.28 15.64
C ASN A 307 5.00 -17.97 16.29
N THR A 308 5.61 -16.83 15.97
CA THR A 308 6.89 -16.41 16.54
C THR A 308 6.66 -15.43 17.69
N PRO A 309 6.98 -15.78 18.94
CA PRO A 309 6.93 -14.84 20.05
C PRO A 309 7.80 -13.62 19.76
N ILE A 310 7.32 -12.44 20.13
CA ILE A 310 8.10 -11.22 20.06
C ILE A 310 9.05 -11.26 21.26
N THR A 311 10.16 -12.00 21.12
CA THR A 311 11.24 -11.97 22.11
C THR A 311 11.81 -10.55 22.15
N SER A 312 12.16 -10.09 23.35
CA SER A 312 12.56 -8.72 23.70
C SER A 312 13.88 -8.24 23.08
N THR A 313 14.26 -8.76 21.92
CA THR A 313 15.47 -8.36 21.18
C THR A 313 15.23 -8.41 19.67
N HIS A 314 14.51 -7.43 19.15
CA HIS A 314 14.89 -6.83 17.88
C HIS A 314 15.46 -5.45 18.20
N PRO A 315 16.68 -5.11 17.71
CA PRO A 315 17.41 -3.95 18.18
C PRO A 315 16.55 -2.70 17.99
N ALA A 316 16.23 -2.05 19.10
CA ALA A 316 15.93 -0.64 19.08
C ALA A 316 17.12 0.02 18.39
N VAL A 317 16.88 0.58 17.20
CA VAL A 317 17.82 1.47 16.55
C VAL A 317 17.90 2.70 17.45
N SER A 318 18.84 2.65 18.40
CA SER A 318 19.33 3.82 19.10
C SER A 318 20.38 4.43 18.20
N ILE A 319 20.04 5.56 17.57
CA ILE A 319 21.02 6.47 17.00
C ILE A 319 21.10 7.63 17.98
N ALA A 320 22.18 7.61 18.77
CA ALA A 320 22.60 8.77 19.54
C ALA A 320 23.02 9.90 18.58
N ALA A 321 22.85 11.13 19.08
CA ALA A 321 23.12 12.41 18.43
C ALA A 321 24.47 12.52 17.68
#